data_AF-A0A2W6CR59-F1
#
_entry.id   AF-A0A2W6CR59-F1
#
_cell.length_a   1.000
_cell.length_b   1.000
_cell.length_c   1.000
_cell.angle_alpha   90.00
_cell.angle_beta   90.00
_cell.angle_gamma   90.00
#
_symmetry.space_group_name_H-M   'P 1'
#
loop_
_entity.id
_entity.type
_entity.pdbx_description
1 polymer ?
#
loop_
_entity_poly.entity_id
_entity_poly.type
_entity_poly.pdbx_seq_one_letter_code
_entity_poly.pdbx_strand_id
1 'polypeptide(L)'
;MLDDDDLSSVLSNVAADARPTTRNKIANSQETRAFLEIGLLLLHDDLLDHRGPDLLDDHDAGTRLFAGLSQARLIERADQEFGEDEKPKILTVGMFRDRWRYKSRYTEDLIAYVMRPSLLEQTILQLSAAARRLPPDMPFLELARQFAGAVLTATLDDPLWSLQTIIWVALPNHPRVQVFLKARYEKWIPHWAEIYEELAGRYALELRSGYTWLDVAELFNAVAEGARLRAKGMGTIASLSSGENVIVGAIQVMLPALFVNAEAAVR
;
A
#
# COMPACT_ATOMS: atom_id res chain seq x y z
N MET A 1 15.93 -0.76 -3.87
CA MET A 1 16.09 -1.12 -2.45
C MET A 1 16.26 0.18 -1.66
N LEU A 2 15.30 0.51 -0.78
CA LEU A 2 15.38 1.67 0.12
C LEU A 2 16.31 1.30 1.28
N ASP A 3 17.62 1.37 1.06
CA ASP A 3 18.64 1.10 2.10
C ASP A 3 18.68 2.17 3.21
N ASP A 4 17.93 3.27 3.05
CA ASP A 4 17.99 4.47 3.90
C ASP A 4 16.81 4.61 4.90
N ASP A 5 15.94 3.59 4.99
CA ASP A 5 14.77 3.63 5.90
C ASP A 5 15.13 3.10 7.31
N ASP A 6 15.11 3.97 8.32
CA ASP A 6 15.39 3.65 9.72
C ASP A 6 14.23 2.86 10.36
N LEU A 7 14.44 1.55 10.47
CA LEU A 7 13.49 0.60 11.01
C LEU A 7 13.38 0.66 12.54
N SER A 8 14.29 1.35 13.25
CA SER A 8 14.25 1.40 14.72
C SER A 8 13.03 2.14 15.27
N SER A 9 12.48 3.07 14.49
CA SER A 9 11.23 3.80 14.79
C SER A 9 9.97 3.00 14.45
N VAL A 10 10.07 2.05 13.52
CA VAL A 10 8.96 1.21 13.02
C VAL A 10 8.81 -0.06 13.87
N LEU A 11 9.93 -0.74 14.13
CA LEU A 11 9.97 -2.04 14.79
C LEU A 11 10.06 -1.85 16.31
N SER A 12 9.02 -2.25 17.03
CA SER A 12 8.96 -2.05 18.48
C SER A 12 9.35 -3.28 19.29
N ASN A 13 9.30 -4.47 18.67
CA ASN A 13 9.45 -5.74 19.38
C ASN A 13 10.79 -6.44 19.10
N VAL A 14 11.49 -6.04 18.05
CA VAL A 14 12.82 -6.53 17.70
C VAL A 14 13.81 -6.19 18.81
N ALA A 15 14.54 -7.21 19.26
CA ALA A 15 15.51 -7.13 20.34
C ALA A 15 14.99 -6.33 21.54
N ALA A 16 13.70 -6.50 21.90
CA ALA A 16 13.02 -5.65 22.89
C ALA A 16 13.68 -5.67 24.27
N ASP A 17 14.42 -6.74 24.60
CA ASP A 17 15.08 -6.91 25.89
C ASP A 17 16.55 -6.39 25.86
N ALA A 18 17.04 -5.89 24.71
CA ALA A 18 18.38 -5.36 24.55
C ALA A 18 18.48 -3.86 24.94
N ARG A 19 19.71 -3.38 25.16
CA ARG A 19 19.97 -1.95 25.39
C ARG A 19 19.53 -1.12 24.17
N PRO A 20 19.06 0.13 24.32
CA PRO A 20 18.54 0.94 23.21
C PRO A 20 19.49 1.05 22.01
N THR A 21 20.78 1.24 22.26
CA THR A 21 21.80 1.32 21.20
C THR A 21 21.98 0.00 20.45
N THR A 22 21.94 -1.13 21.16
CA THR A 22 21.98 -2.47 20.56
C THR A 22 20.70 -2.76 19.78
N ARG A 23 19.55 -2.42 20.33
CA ARG A 23 18.26 -2.57 19.64
C ARG A 23 18.22 -1.78 18.33
N ASN A 24 18.65 -0.52 18.32
CA ASN A 24 18.68 0.28 17.09
C ASN A 24 19.56 -0.40 16.01
N LYS A 25 20.78 -0.82 16.38
CA LYS A 25 21.66 -1.55 15.46
C LYS A 25 21.03 -2.84 14.92
N ILE A 26 20.36 -3.61 15.76
CA ILE A 26 19.70 -4.85 15.34
C ILE A 26 18.49 -4.55 14.46
N ALA A 27 17.66 -3.57 14.81
CA ALA A 27 16.49 -3.17 14.02
C ALA A 27 16.88 -2.79 12.58
N ASN A 28 18.01 -2.10 12.43
CA ASN A 28 18.57 -1.67 11.13
C ASN A 28 19.55 -2.67 10.50
N SER A 29 19.72 -3.86 11.08
CA SER A 29 20.61 -4.88 10.51
C SER A 29 20.01 -5.50 9.23
N GLN A 30 20.88 -5.92 8.31
CA GLN A 30 20.48 -6.55 7.06
C GLN A 30 19.66 -7.82 7.30
N GLU A 31 19.99 -8.60 8.34
CA GLU A 31 19.26 -9.84 8.60
C GLU A 31 17.86 -9.58 9.18
N THR A 32 17.67 -8.51 9.96
CA THR A 32 16.33 -8.10 10.41
C THR A 32 15.46 -7.74 9.21
N ARG A 33 16.02 -6.96 8.27
CA ARG A 33 15.33 -6.59 7.04
C ARG A 33 14.99 -7.83 6.20
N ALA A 34 15.95 -8.74 6.03
CA ALA A 34 15.75 -9.98 5.29
C ALA A 34 14.65 -10.87 5.92
N PHE A 35 14.62 -11.04 7.25
CA PHE A 35 13.51 -11.76 7.90
C PHE A 35 12.13 -11.15 7.65
N LEU A 36 12.05 -9.83 7.57
CA LEU A 36 10.78 -9.12 7.29
C LEU A 36 10.40 -9.23 5.82
N GLU A 37 11.37 -9.14 4.91
CA GLU A 37 11.18 -9.32 3.46
C GLU A 37 10.72 -10.74 3.12
N ILE A 38 11.34 -11.77 3.70
CA ILE A 38 10.86 -13.14 3.57
C ILE A 38 9.45 -13.30 4.15
N GLY A 39 9.14 -12.62 5.25
CA GLY A 39 7.78 -12.58 5.81
C GLY A 39 6.76 -11.97 4.84
N LEU A 40 7.13 -10.91 4.12
CA LEU A 40 6.27 -10.32 3.08
C LEU A 40 6.05 -11.28 1.91
N LEU A 41 7.08 -12.00 1.46
CA LEU A 41 6.95 -13.00 0.40
C LEU A 41 6.00 -14.13 0.82
N LEU A 42 6.12 -14.64 2.05
CA LEU A 42 5.18 -15.65 2.54
C LEU A 42 3.74 -15.12 2.63
N LEU A 43 3.55 -13.86 3.03
CA LEU A 43 2.22 -13.24 3.01
C LEU A 43 1.67 -13.05 1.60
N HIS A 44 2.54 -12.74 0.64
CA HIS A 44 2.17 -12.70 -0.77
C HIS A 44 1.66 -14.07 -1.24
N ASP A 45 2.46 -15.11 -1.01
CA ASP A 45 2.15 -16.49 -1.39
C ASP A 45 0.82 -16.94 -0.75
N ASP A 46 0.65 -16.70 0.55
CA ASP A 46 -0.52 -17.14 1.33
C ASP A 46 -1.81 -16.38 1.01
N LEU A 47 -1.72 -15.07 0.70
CA LEU A 47 -2.90 -14.21 0.64
C LEU A 47 -3.28 -13.77 -0.76
N LEU A 48 -2.32 -13.72 -1.69
CA LEU A 48 -2.54 -13.22 -3.05
C LEU A 48 -2.47 -14.33 -4.09
N ASP A 49 -1.57 -15.29 -3.92
CA ASP A 49 -1.38 -16.38 -4.89
C ASP A 49 -2.16 -17.65 -4.53
N HIS A 50 -2.68 -17.77 -3.32
CA HIS A 50 -3.47 -18.92 -2.89
C HIS A 50 -4.78 -19.04 -3.71
N ARG A 51 -4.91 -20.13 -4.49
CA ARG A 51 -6.03 -20.36 -5.44
C ARG A 51 -7.18 -21.21 -4.90
N GLY A 52 -7.18 -21.52 -3.60
CA GLY A 52 -8.20 -22.35 -2.96
C GLY A 52 -7.59 -23.44 -2.09
N PRO A 53 -8.42 -24.19 -1.34
CA PRO A 53 -7.93 -25.17 -0.38
C PRO A 53 -7.07 -26.21 -1.10
N ASP A 54 -5.82 -26.34 -0.68
CA ASP A 54 -4.99 -27.48 -1.04
C ASP A 54 -5.56 -28.70 -0.29
N LEU A 55 -6.47 -29.42 -0.97
CA LEU A 55 -7.10 -30.64 -0.45
C LEU A 55 -6.09 -31.78 -0.18
N LEU A 56 -4.81 -31.56 -0.47
CA LEU A 56 -3.71 -32.52 -0.37
C LEU A 56 -2.67 -32.15 0.70
N ASP A 57 -2.76 -30.97 1.32
CA ASP A 57 -1.78 -30.53 2.31
C ASP A 57 -2.37 -30.66 3.72
N ASP A 58 -1.88 -31.64 4.50
CA ASP A 58 -2.24 -31.89 5.90
C ASP A 58 -1.81 -30.74 6.83
N HIS A 59 -1.03 -29.79 6.30
CA HIS A 59 -0.83 -28.49 6.88
C HIS A 59 -2.05 -27.61 6.60
N ASP A 60 -3.14 -27.88 7.32
CA ASP A 60 -4.33 -27.04 7.42
C ASP A 60 -3.95 -25.68 8.07
N ALA A 61 -3.16 -24.88 7.35
CA ALA A 61 -2.89 -23.48 7.60
C ALA A 61 -4.07 -22.66 7.08
N GLY A 62 -5.29 -23.10 7.40
CA GLY A 62 -6.53 -22.50 6.96
C GLY A 62 -6.49 -20.99 7.14
N THR A 63 -6.82 -20.27 6.07
CA THR A 63 -7.30 -18.88 5.92
C THR A 63 -7.20 -17.97 7.16
N ARG A 64 -6.05 -17.93 7.83
CA ARG A 64 -5.77 -17.12 9.01
C ARG A 64 -4.53 -16.31 8.71
N LEU A 65 -4.73 -14.99 8.63
CA LEU A 65 -3.81 -13.99 8.07
C LEU A 65 -2.30 -14.19 8.36
N PHE A 66 -1.91 -14.69 9.54
CA PHE A 66 -0.51 -14.93 9.92
C PHE A 66 -0.25 -16.35 10.47
N ALA A 67 -1.20 -17.27 10.37
CA ALA A 67 -1.06 -18.62 10.92
C ALA A 67 0.09 -19.38 10.23
N GLY A 68 0.22 -19.24 8.91
CA GLY A 68 1.26 -19.85 8.08
C GLY A 68 2.68 -19.33 8.35
N LEU A 69 2.85 -18.20 9.04
CA LEU A 69 4.18 -17.65 9.35
C LEU A 69 4.82 -18.38 10.52
N SER A 70 5.72 -19.34 10.26
CA SER A 70 6.50 -20.02 11.29
C SER A 70 7.98 -19.72 11.13
N GLN A 71 8.77 -19.87 12.21
CA GLN A 71 10.22 -19.75 12.12
C GLN A 71 10.79 -20.70 11.08
N ALA A 72 10.37 -21.97 11.11
CA ALA A 72 10.83 -22.98 10.14
C ALA A 72 10.55 -22.56 8.70
N ARG A 73 9.34 -22.08 8.42
CA ARG A 73 8.94 -21.64 7.07
C ARG A 73 9.69 -20.40 6.59
N LEU A 74 10.03 -19.48 7.50
CA LEU A 74 10.87 -18.33 7.16
C LEU A 74 12.28 -18.78 6.74
N ILE A 75 12.87 -19.74 7.46
CA ILE A 75 14.20 -20.25 7.11
C ILE A 75 14.14 -21.02 5.79
N GLU A 76 13.17 -21.92 5.64
CA GLU A 76 12.97 -22.68 4.40
C GLU A 76 12.77 -21.78 3.18
N ARG A 77 11.93 -20.74 3.28
CA ARG A 77 11.72 -19.78 2.20
C ARG A 77 12.98 -18.97 1.92
N ALA A 78 13.74 -18.60 2.95
CA ALA A 78 15.01 -17.91 2.78
C ALA A 78 16.04 -18.77 2.02
N ASP A 79 16.12 -20.07 2.33
CA ASP A 79 17.01 -21.02 1.65
C ASP A 79 16.62 -21.20 0.16
N GLN A 80 15.33 -21.04 -0.18
CA GLN A 80 14.85 -21.09 -1.56
C GLN A 80 15.15 -19.80 -2.34
N GLU A 81 15.08 -18.64 -1.69
CA GLU A 81 15.30 -17.32 -2.31
C GLU A 81 16.79 -17.00 -2.50
N PHE A 82 17.65 -17.38 -1.55
CA PHE A 82 19.08 -17.12 -1.62
C PHE A 82 19.81 -18.40 -2.08
N GLY A 83 20.30 -18.41 -3.31
CA GLY A 83 21.04 -19.54 -3.87
C GLY A 83 22.34 -19.86 -3.11
N GLU A 84 22.91 -21.06 -3.35
CA GLU A 84 24.06 -21.60 -2.60
C GLU A 84 25.33 -20.74 -2.61
N ASP A 85 25.46 -19.78 -3.51
CA ASP A 85 26.62 -18.89 -3.66
C ASP A 85 26.49 -17.58 -2.85
N GLU A 86 25.32 -17.26 -2.29
CA GLU A 86 25.08 -16.10 -1.40
C GLU A 86 25.14 -16.47 0.08
N LYS A 87 26.03 -17.40 0.42
CA LYS A 87 26.22 -18.01 1.76
C LYS A 87 26.41 -17.08 2.99
N PRO A 88 26.82 -15.79 2.92
CA PRO A 88 26.80 -14.97 4.14
C PRO A 88 25.38 -14.57 4.61
N LYS A 89 24.32 -14.85 3.82
CA LYS A 89 22.91 -14.53 4.14
C LYS A 89 22.11 -15.66 4.80
N ILE A 90 22.75 -16.63 5.47
CA ILE A 90 21.99 -17.69 6.15
C ILE A 90 21.26 -17.07 7.34
N LEU A 91 19.98 -16.76 7.12
CA LEU A 91 19.05 -16.55 8.21
C LEU A 91 18.96 -17.86 8.99
N THR A 92 19.19 -17.80 10.30
CA THR A 92 19.13 -18.98 11.16
C THR A 92 18.03 -18.85 12.20
N VAL A 93 17.56 -19.98 12.72
CA VAL A 93 16.62 -20.01 13.84
C VAL A 93 17.19 -19.27 15.07
N GLY A 94 18.50 -19.40 15.32
CA GLY A 94 19.18 -18.67 16.39
C GLY A 94 19.09 -17.16 16.21
N MET A 95 19.44 -16.66 15.01
CA MET A 95 19.34 -15.24 14.66
C MET A 95 17.92 -14.70 14.75
N PHE A 96 16.92 -15.49 14.36
CA PHE A 96 15.52 -15.13 14.52
C PHE A 96 15.19 -14.97 16.00
N ARG A 97 15.54 -15.96 16.84
CA ARG A 97 15.22 -15.95 18.27
C ARG A 97 15.87 -14.79 19.02
N ASP A 98 17.09 -14.42 18.61
CA ASP A 98 17.82 -13.27 19.19
C ASP A 98 17.14 -11.93 18.85
N ARG A 99 16.41 -11.87 17.73
CA ARG A 99 15.63 -10.70 17.29
C ARG A 99 14.22 -10.73 17.87
N TRP A 100 13.51 -11.83 17.75
CA TRP A 100 12.15 -12.02 18.23
C TRP A 100 12.03 -13.32 19.01
N ARG A 101 11.93 -13.16 20.33
CA ARG A 101 11.75 -14.30 21.26
C ARG A 101 10.46 -15.10 21.00
N TYR A 102 9.42 -14.43 20.48
CA TYR A 102 8.09 -15.02 20.26
C TYR A 102 7.59 -14.70 18.85
N LYS A 103 6.84 -15.64 18.25
CA LYS A 103 6.17 -15.44 16.96
C LYS A 103 5.30 -14.18 16.95
N SER A 104 4.52 -13.94 18.01
CA SER A 104 3.65 -12.75 18.10
C SER A 104 4.43 -11.43 18.00
N ARG A 105 5.61 -11.34 18.61
CA ARG A 105 6.48 -10.16 18.52
C ARG A 105 6.97 -9.91 17.09
N TYR A 106 7.33 -10.98 16.38
CA TYR A 106 7.67 -10.89 14.96
C TYR A 106 6.47 -10.46 14.13
N THR A 107 5.28 -11.04 14.34
CA THR A 107 4.06 -10.68 13.62
C THR A 107 3.70 -9.20 13.80
N GLU A 108 3.78 -8.66 15.02
CA GLU A 108 3.55 -7.23 15.28
C GLU A 108 4.51 -6.31 14.51
N ASP A 109 5.79 -6.71 14.46
CA ASP A 109 6.81 -5.97 13.74
C ASP A 109 6.68 -6.13 12.22
N LEU A 110 6.20 -7.28 11.73
CA LEU A 110 5.89 -7.49 10.31
C LEU A 110 4.68 -6.65 9.88
N ILE A 111 3.63 -6.56 10.71
CA ILE A 111 2.50 -5.65 10.49
C ILE A 111 3.01 -4.20 10.43
N ALA A 112 3.89 -3.80 11.34
CA ALA A 112 4.46 -2.45 11.32
C ALA A 112 5.31 -2.22 10.07
N TYR A 113 6.10 -3.22 9.68
CA TYR A 113 6.94 -3.17 8.50
C TYR A 113 6.12 -3.02 7.22
N VAL A 114 5.10 -3.85 7.00
CA VAL A 114 4.27 -3.78 5.78
C VAL A 114 3.41 -2.53 5.71
N MET A 115 2.94 -2.01 6.85
CA MET A 115 2.07 -0.84 6.91
C MET A 115 2.80 0.51 6.87
N ARG A 116 4.14 0.51 6.91
CA ARG A 116 4.91 1.76 6.99
C ARG A 116 4.69 2.65 5.75
N PRO A 117 4.49 3.98 5.92
CA PRO A 117 4.20 4.88 4.80
C PRO A 117 5.31 4.98 3.75
N SER A 118 6.58 4.82 4.17
CA SER A 118 7.76 4.97 3.31
C SER A 118 7.76 4.04 2.10
N LEU A 119 7.12 2.87 2.20
CA LEU A 119 7.05 1.92 1.10
C LEU A 119 6.27 2.42 -0.13
N LEU A 120 5.27 3.28 0.09
CA LEU A 120 4.41 3.77 -0.99
C LEU A 120 4.79 5.18 -1.46
N GLU A 121 5.66 5.86 -0.71
CA GLU A 121 6.01 7.26 -0.94
C GLU A 121 6.57 7.49 -2.34
N GLN A 122 7.47 6.63 -2.80
CA GLN A 122 8.04 6.75 -4.14
C GLN A 122 6.97 6.64 -5.23
N THR A 123 6.05 5.68 -5.13
CA THR A 123 4.95 5.50 -6.07
C THR A 123 4.02 6.72 -6.11
N ILE A 124 3.69 7.27 -4.93
CA ILE A 124 2.86 8.48 -4.83
C ILE A 124 3.56 9.68 -5.48
N LEU A 125 4.85 9.88 -5.21
CA LEU A 125 5.63 10.96 -5.81
C LEU A 125 5.75 10.81 -7.34
N GLN A 126 5.93 9.58 -7.83
CA GLN A 126 5.97 9.29 -9.26
C GLN A 126 4.63 9.57 -9.94
N LEU A 127 3.51 9.14 -9.36
CA LEU A 127 2.17 9.44 -9.88
C LEU A 127 1.89 10.94 -9.89
N SER A 128 2.27 11.65 -8.84
CA SER A 128 2.12 13.10 -8.73
C SER A 128 2.95 13.84 -9.78
N ALA A 129 4.19 13.42 -10.00
CA ALA A 129 5.05 13.97 -11.04
C ALA A 129 4.52 13.65 -12.44
N ALA A 130 3.97 12.45 -12.66
CA ALA A 130 3.34 12.08 -13.91
C ALA A 130 2.11 12.93 -14.22
N ALA A 131 1.25 13.18 -13.22
CA ALA A 131 0.08 14.04 -13.35
C ALA A 131 0.45 15.46 -13.80
N ARG A 132 1.49 16.04 -13.20
CA ARG A 132 1.98 17.39 -13.57
C ARG A 132 2.51 17.47 -15.00
N ARG A 133 3.10 16.38 -15.51
CA ARG A 133 3.67 16.29 -16.85
C ARG A 133 2.64 16.06 -17.95
N LEU A 134 1.36 15.83 -17.60
CA LEU A 134 0.30 15.74 -18.61
C LEU A 134 0.19 17.05 -19.40
N PRO A 135 -0.04 16.99 -20.73
CA PRO A 135 -0.11 18.18 -21.59
C PRO A 135 -1.07 19.26 -21.05
N PRO A 136 -0.68 20.54 -21.06
CA PRO A 136 -1.47 21.61 -20.47
C PRO A 136 -2.77 21.91 -21.23
N ASP A 137 -2.84 21.56 -22.51
CA ASP A 137 -3.97 21.75 -23.43
C ASP A 137 -4.87 20.51 -23.54
N MET A 138 -4.59 19.45 -22.78
CA MET A 138 -5.41 18.24 -22.73
C MET A 138 -6.82 18.59 -22.23
N PRO A 139 -7.90 18.09 -22.85
CA PRO A 139 -9.25 18.24 -22.31
C PRO A 139 -9.36 17.62 -20.91
N PHE A 140 -10.12 18.25 -20.00
CA PHE A 140 -10.20 17.83 -18.59
C PHE A 140 -10.56 16.35 -18.44
N LEU A 141 -11.53 15.88 -19.22
CA LEU A 141 -11.99 14.51 -19.12
C LEU A 141 -10.93 13.50 -19.60
N GLU A 142 -10.14 13.85 -20.60
CA GLU A 142 -9.00 13.04 -21.04
C GLU A 142 -7.90 13.03 -19.97
N LEU A 143 -7.65 14.16 -19.30
CA LEU A 143 -6.74 14.22 -18.16
C LEU A 143 -7.21 13.31 -17.02
N ALA A 144 -8.49 13.38 -16.66
CA ALA A 144 -9.07 12.52 -15.64
C ALA A 144 -8.93 11.03 -16.01
N ARG A 145 -9.14 10.69 -17.28
CA ARG A 145 -8.99 9.32 -17.80
C ARG A 145 -7.56 8.82 -17.70
N GLN A 146 -6.58 9.59 -18.17
CA GLN A 146 -5.17 9.20 -18.11
C GLN A 146 -4.67 9.10 -16.67
N PHE A 147 -5.06 10.05 -15.82
CA PHE A 147 -4.64 10.03 -14.43
C PHE A 147 -5.28 8.89 -13.64
N ALA A 148 -6.59 8.67 -13.76
CA ALA A 148 -7.27 7.54 -13.13
C ALA A 148 -6.72 6.18 -13.63
N GLY A 149 -6.41 6.07 -14.92
CA GLY A 149 -5.75 4.90 -15.49
C GLY A 149 -4.39 4.66 -14.86
N ALA A 150 -3.54 5.69 -14.78
CA ALA A 150 -2.21 5.59 -14.17
C ALA A 150 -2.29 5.18 -12.68
N VAL A 151 -3.21 5.74 -11.91
CA VAL A 151 -3.44 5.38 -10.50
C VAL A 151 -3.88 3.92 -10.38
N LEU A 152 -4.83 3.48 -11.20
CA LEU A 152 -5.31 2.09 -11.19
C LEU A 152 -4.18 1.12 -11.53
N THR A 153 -3.43 1.35 -12.61
CA THR A 153 -2.29 0.51 -13.01
C THR A 153 -1.27 0.43 -11.88
N ALA A 154 -0.82 1.58 -11.36
CA ALA A 154 0.22 1.62 -10.32
C ALA A 154 -0.18 0.93 -9.01
N THR A 155 -1.48 0.84 -8.71
CA THR A 155 -1.98 0.27 -7.44
C THR A 155 -2.53 -1.15 -7.57
N LEU A 156 -2.89 -1.59 -8.78
CA LEU A 156 -3.34 -2.97 -9.03
C LEU A 156 -2.16 -3.92 -9.28
N ASP A 157 -1.11 -3.42 -9.95
CA ASP A 157 0.07 -4.22 -10.31
C ASP A 157 1.05 -4.38 -9.14
N ASP A 158 0.92 -3.57 -8.09
CA ASP A 158 1.78 -3.62 -6.91
C ASP A 158 1.14 -4.49 -5.81
N PRO A 159 1.72 -5.66 -5.49
CA PRO A 159 1.19 -6.55 -4.46
C PRO A 159 1.16 -5.93 -3.07
N LEU A 160 2.03 -4.97 -2.77
CA LEU A 160 2.08 -4.32 -1.47
C LEU A 160 0.78 -3.57 -1.17
N TRP A 161 0.18 -2.92 -2.16
CA TRP A 161 -1.13 -2.27 -2.01
C TRP A 161 -2.21 -3.28 -1.62
N SER A 162 -2.16 -4.46 -2.22
CA SER A 162 -3.09 -5.54 -1.92
C SER A 162 -2.88 -6.07 -0.51
N LEU A 163 -1.63 -6.35 -0.12
CA LEU A 163 -1.28 -6.83 1.23
C LEU A 163 -1.69 -5.84 2.33
N GLN A 164 -1.35 -4.56 2.18
CA GLN A 164 -1.77 -3.54 3.14
C GLN A 164 -3.31 -3.50 3.26
N THR A 165 -4.03 -3.62 2.15
CA THR A 165 -5.49 -3.64 2.12
C THR A 165 -6.07 -4.80 2.90
N ILE A 166 -5.57 -6.00 2.64
CA ILE A 166 -6.02 -7.21 3.35
C ILE A 166 -5.79 -7.04 4.85
N ILE A 167 -4.61 -6.55 5.25
CA ILE A 167 -4.25 -6.39 6.65
C ILE A 167 -5.18 -5.41 7.37
N TRP A 168 -5.42 -4.22 6.80
CA TRP A 168 -6.23 -3.24 7.50
C TRP A 168 -7.73 -3.55 7.50
N VAL A 169 -8.23 -4.23 6.47
CA VAL A 169 -9.60 -4.74 6.44
C VAL A 169 -9.79 -5.89 7.42
N ALA A 170 -8.80 -6.79 7.55
CA ALA A 170 -8.85 -7.91 8.48
C ALA A 170 -8.63 -7.50 9.94
N LEU A 171 -7.93 -6.39 10.19
CA LEU A 171 -7.53 -5.92 11.52
C LEU A 171 -7.97 -4.47 11.80
N PRO A 172 -9.27 -4.13 11.65
CA PRO A 172 -9.72 -2.73 11.70
C PRO A 172 -9.54 -2.06 13.07
N ASN A 173 -9.51 -2.86 14.15
CA ASN A 173 -9.34 -2.38 15.52
C ASN A 173 -7.90 -2.52 16.03
N HIS A 174 -6.95 -2.90 15.17
CA HIS A 174 -5.58 -3.10 15.60
C HIS A 174 -4.85 -1.74 15.74
N PRO A 175 -4.33 -1.38 16.93
CA PRO A 175 -3.82 -0.03 17.18
C PRO A 175 -2.74 0.42 16.19
N ARG A 176 -1.78 -0.45 15.87
CA ARG A 176 -0.73 -0.14 14.89
C ARG A 176 -1.28 0.16 13.49
N VAL A 177 -2.23 -0.65 13.05
CA VAL A 177 -2.87 -0.48 11.73
C VAL A 177 -3.55 0.88 11.67
N GLN A 178 -4.30 1.25 12.70
CA GLN A 178 -4.95 2.57 12.77
C GLN A 178 -3.93 3.72 12.78
N VAL A 179 -2.84 3.59 13.53
CA VAL A 179 -1.77 4.62 13.56
C VAL A 179 -1.14 4.80 12.18
N PHE A 180 -0.78 3.71 11.50
CA PHE A 180 -0.15 3.79 10.17
C PHE A 180 -1.12 4.29 9.10
N LEU A 181 -2.38 3.83 9.12
CA LEU A 181 -3.40 4.36 8.22
C LEU A 181 -3.60 5.86 8.45
N LYS A 182 -3.79 6.28 9.70
CA LYS A 182 -3.97 7.70 10.03
C LYS A 182 -2.80 8.54 9.52
N ALA A 183 -1.56 8.15 9.84
CA ALA A 183 -0.36 8.85 9.39
C ALA A 183 -0.26 8.92 7.85
N ARG A 184 -0.70 7.86 7.16
CA ARG A 184 -0.76 7.80 5.70
C ARG A 184 -1.80 8.79 5.14
N TYR A 185 -3.03 8.80 5.64
CA TYR A 185 -4.08 9.71 5.17
C TYR A 185 -3.73 11.17 5.49
N GLU A 186 -3.21 11.45 6.68
CA GLU A 186 -2.76 12.79 7.10
C GLU A 186 -1.66 13.36 6.20
N LYS A 187 -0.83 12.50 5.58
CA LYS A 187 0.21 12.91 4.65
C LYS A 187 -0.30 13.01 3.21
N TRP A 188 -1.07 12.03 2.75
CA TRP A 188 -1.41 11.88 1.32
C TRP A 188 -2.63 12.66 0.88
N ILE A 189 -3.65 12.84 1.72
CA ILE A 189 -4.82 13.62 1.35
C ILE A 189 -4.45 15.09 1.07
N PRO A 190 -3.68 15.78 1.93
CA PRO A 190 -3.21 17.14 1.62
C PRO A 190 -2.35 17.21 0.36
N HIS A 191 -1.43 16.26 0.19
CA HIS A 191 -0.59 16.19 -1.00
C HIS A 191 -1.40 16.07 -2.29
N TRP A 192 -2.45 15.24 -2.30
CA TRP A 192 -3.34 15.12 -3.45
C TRP A 192 -4.23 16.35 -3.65
N ALA A 193 -4.68 16.99 -2.57
CA ALA A 193 -5.45 18.23 -2.65
C ALA A 193 -4.67 19.33 -3.40
N GLU A 194 -3.37 19.49 -3.11
CA GLU A 194 -2.50 20.43 -3.82
C GLU A 194 -2.39 20.10 -5.31
N ILE A 195 -2.27 18.82 -5.67
CA ILE A 195 -2.24 18.37 -7.08
C ILE A 195 -3.55 18.71 -7.76
N TYR A 196 -4.69 18.41 -7.12
CA TYR A 196 -6.00 18.66 -7.71
C TYR A 196 -6.27 20.15 -7.90
N GLU A 197 -5.85 20.99 -6.96
CA GLU A 197 -5.92 22.45 -7.09
C GLU A 197 -5.08 22.95 -8.29
N GLU A 198 -3.84 22.49 -8.41
CA GLU A 198 -2.95 22.85 -9.52
C GLU A 198 -3.54 22.46 -10.88
N LEU A 199 -4.05 21.22 -10.99
CA LEU A 199 -4.63 20.71 -12.23
C LEU A 199 -5.95 21.42 -12.57
N ALA A 200 -6.78 21.71 -11.58
CA ALA A 200 -8.02 22.44 -11.76
C ALA A 200 -7.81 23.88 -12.24
N GLY A 201 -6.73 24.53 -11.81
CA GLY A 201 -6.34 25.86 -12.27
C GLY A 201 -6.16 25.93 -13.80
N ARG A 202 -5.76 24.84 -14.46
CA ARG A 202 -5.63 24.76 -15.93
C ARG A 202 -6.95 24.93 -16.66
N TYR A 203 -8.05 24.57 -16.01
CA TYR A 203 -9.41 24.63 -16.54
C TYR A 203 -10.24 25.74 -15.90
N ALA A 204 -9.59 26.63 -15.14
CA ALA A 204 -10.22 27.67 -14.33
C ALA A 204 -11.34 27.15 -13.42
N LEU A 205 -11.29 25.90 -12.98
CA LEU A 205 -12.34 25.30 -12.15
C LEU A 205 -12.38 25.97 -10.77
N GLU A 206 -13.56 26.46 -10.40
CA GLU A 206 -13.78 27.15 -9.12
C GLU A 206 -14.66 26.30 -8.20
N LEU A 207 -14.15 25.97 -7.01
CA LEU A 207 -14.91 25.23 -6.01
C LEU A 207 -16.14 26.04 -5.55
N ARG A 208 -17.25 25.34 -5.35
CA ARG A 208 -18.43 25.92 -4.71
C ARG A 208 -18.15 26.22 -3.23
N SER A 209 -18.84 27.24 -2.72
CA SER A 209 -18.80 27.57 -1.28
C SER A 209 -19.18 26.35 -0.44
N GLY A 210 -18.40 26.09 0.61
CA GLY A 210 -18.58 24.95 1.51
C GLY A 210 -17.72 23.73 1.17
N TYR A 211 -17.01 23.73 0.03
CA TYR A 211 -16.03 22.70 -0.31
C TYR A 211 -14.60 23.22 -0.27
N THR A 212 -13.68 22.32 0.06
CA THR A 212 -12.24 22.52 0.04
C THR A 212 -11.58 21.50 -0.88
N TRP A 213 -10.33 21.75 -1.28
CA TRP A 213 -9.54 20.77 -2.04
C TRP A 213 -9.28 19.48 -1.25
N LEU A 214 -9.29 19.54 0.08
CA LEU A 214 -9.24 18.34 0.93
C LEU A 214 -10.49 17.49 0.74
N ASP A 215 -11.69 18.10 0.66
CA ASP A 215 -12.93 17.36 0.41
C ASP A 215 -12.91 16.68 -0.96
N VAL A 216 -12.39 17.38 -1.98
CA VAL A 216 -12.20 16.79 -3.32
C VAL A 216 -11.25 15.60 -3.25
N ALA A 217 -10.13 15.75 -2.54
CA ALA A 217 -9.13 14.69 -2.42
C ALA A 217 -9.68 13.46 -1.68
N GLU A 218 -10.46 13.66 -0.62
CA GLU A 218 -11.15 12.59 0.11
C GLU A 218 -12.15 11.86 -0.77
N LEU A 219 -13.00 12.59 -1.52
CA LEU A 219 -13.98 12.00 -2.42
C LEU A 219 -13.31 11.17 -3.51
N PHE A 220 -12.27 11.71 -4.16
CA PHE A 220 -11.55 11.01 -5.22
C PHE A 220 -10.80 9.81 -4.68
N ASN A 221 -10.17 9.93 -3.49
CA ASN A 221 -9.52 8.80 -2.85
C ASN A 221 -10.51 7.68 -2.52
N ALA A 222 -11.66 7.99 -1.93
CA ALA A 222 -12.68 6.99 -1.60
C ALA A 222 -13.19 6.24 -2.84
N VAL A 223 -13.42 6.96 -3.94
CA VAL A 223 -13.81 6.37 -5.23
C VAL A 223 -12.70 5.49 -5.78
N ALA A 224 -11.44 5.96 -5.77
CA ALA A 224 -10.30 5.19 -6.28
C ALA A 224 -10.06 3.91 -5.46
N GLU A 225 -10.14 3.98 -4.13
CA GLU A 225 -10.00 2.83 -3.24
C GLU A 225 -11.12 1.79 -3.48
N GLY A 226 -12.37 2.25 -3.58
CA GLY A 226 -13.51 1.37 -3.89
C GLY A 226 -13.39 0.72 -5.27
N ALA A 227 -12.99 1.49 -6.29
CA ALA A 227 -12.76 0.99 -7.63
C ALA A 227 -11.64 -0.06 -7.68
N ARG A 228 -10.52 0.20 -6.99
CA ARG A 228 -9.38 -0.73 -6.89
C ARG A 228 -9.77 -2.02 -6.16
N LEU A 229 -10.44 -1.92 -5.00
CA LEU A 229 -10.88 -3.09 -4.24
C LEU A 229 -11.81 -3.98 -5.07
N ARG A 230 -12.78 -3.36 -5.77
CA ARG A 230 -13.68 -4.08 -6.67
C ARG A 230 -12.93 -4.71 -7.85
N ALA A 231 -11.99 -3.98 -8.45
CA ALA A 231 -11.19 -4.48 -9.57
C ALA A 231 -10.35 -5.70 -9.16
N LYS A 232 -9.72 -5.66 -7.98
CA LYS A 232 -8.96 -6.80 -7.46
C LYS A 232 -9.85 -8.00 -7.15
N GLY A 233 -11.00 -7.78 -6.51
CA GLY A 233 -11.93 -8.87 -6.16
C GLY A 233 -12.64 -9.52 -7.35
N MET A 234 -12.90 -8.76 -8.43
CA MET A 234 -13.59 -9.26 -9.63
C MET A 234 -12.64 -9.66 -10.77
N GLY A 235 -11.34 -9.36 -10.65
CA GLY A 235 -10.36 -9.57 -11.71
C GLY A 235 -10.51 -8.64 -12.92
N THR A 236 -11.40 -7.64 -12.85
CA THR A 236 -11.69 -6.71 -13.95
C THR A 236 -12.00 -5.31 -13.41
N ILE A 237 -11.48 -4.27 -14.06
CA ILE A 237 -11.82 -2.87 -13.73
C ILE A 237 -13.32 -2.65 -14.00
N ALA A 238 -14.01 -2.05 -13.03
CA ALA A 238 -15.42 -1.74 -13.17
C ALA A 238 -15.63 -0.59 -14.17
N SER A 239 -16.51 -0.83 -15.14
CA SER A 239 -16.91 0.15 -16.15
C SER A 239 -18.40 0.47 -16.07
N LEU A 240 -18.75 1.70 -16.47
CA LEU A 240 -20.12 2.11 -16.70
C LEU A 240 -20.66 1.52 -18.02
N SER A 241 -21.97 1.63 -18.24
CA SER A 241 -22.60 1.23 -19.51
C SER A 241 -22.07 2.02 -20.73
N SER A 242 -21.45 3.18 -20.50
CA SER A 242 -20.75 3.97 -21.52
C SER A 242 -19.39 3.39 -21.92
N GLY A 243 -18.87 2.40 -21.19
CA GLY A 243 -17.51 1.87 -21.35
C GLY A 243 -16.44 2.61 -20.53
N GLU A 244 -16.76 3.79 -19.97
CA GLU A 244 -15.85 4.53 -19.09
C GLU A 244 -15.57 3.76 -17.79
N ASN A 245 -14.36 3.91 -17.25
CA ASN A 245 -14.07 3.38 -15.92
C ASN A 245 -14.89 4.12 -14.85
N VAL A 246 -15.24 3.42 -13.77
CA VAL A 246 -16.12 3.95 -12.72
C VAL A 246 -15.56 5.20 -12.02
N ILE A 247 -14.22 5.37 -11.99
CA ILE A 247 -13.57 6.54 -11.38
C ILE A 247 -13.89 7.79 -12.20
N VAL A 248 -13.64 7.74 -13.51
CA VAL A 248 -13.89 8.85 -14.44
C VAL A 248 -15.38 9.20 -14.43
N GLY A 249 -16.25 8.20 -14.47
CA GLY A 249 -17.69 8.40 -14.39
C GLY A 249 -18.13 9.05 -13.08
N ALA A 250 -17.56 8.65 -11.94
CA ALA A 250 -17.83 9.29 -10.66
C ALA A 250 -17.34 10.74 -10.62
N ILE A 251 -16.13 11.02 -11.13
CA ILE A 251 -15.61 12.39 -11.24
C ILE A 251 -16.56 13.26 -12.05
N GLN A 252 -17.00 12.80 -13.23
CA GLN A 252 -17.97 13.52 -14.07
C GLN A 252 -19.27 13.86 -13.34
N VAL A 253 -19.82 12.91 -12.57
CA VAL A 253 -21.04 13.12 -11.79
C VAL A 253 -20.81 14.11 -10.63
N MET A 254 -19.62 14.10 -10.04
CA MET A 254 -19.27 15.00 -8.94
C MET A 254 -18.99 16.43 -9.40
N LEU A 255 -18.52 16.64 -10.64
CA LEU A 255 -18.11 17.97 -11.13
C LEU A 255 -19.15 19.08 -10.88
N PRO A 256 -20.44 18.94 -11.25
CA PRO A 256 -21.41 20.02 -11.07
C PRO A 256 -21.70 20.33 -9.59
N ALA A 257 -21.55 19.33 -8.72
CA ALA A 257 -21.74 19.47 -7.28
C ALA A 257 -20.54 20.14 -6.59
N LEU A 258 -19.33 19.94 -7.12
CA LEU A 258 -18.09 20.48 -6.56
C LEU A 258 -17.74 21.87 -7.13
N PHE A 259 -18.04 22.12 -8.40
CA PHE A 259 -17.56 23.31 -9.11
C PHE A 259 -18.69 24.22 -9.60
N VAL A 260 -18.46 25.53 -9.54
CA VAL A 260 -19.40 26.56 -10.02
C VAL A 260 -19.53 26.51 -11.54
N ASN A 261 -18.41 26.27 -12.23
CA ASN A 261 -18.25 26.38 -13.67
C ASN A 261 -17.90 25.04 -14.35
N ALA A 262 -18.41 23.93 -13.80
CA ALA A 262 -18.16 22.57 -14.29
C ALA A 262 -18.42 22.38 -15.80
N GLU A 263 -19.42 23.06 -16.36
CA GLU A 263 -19.79 22.95 -17.78
C GLU A 263 -18.69 23.45 -18.74
N ALA A 264 -17.83 24.36 -18.29
CA ALA A 264 -16.74 24.88 -19.09
C ALA A 264 -15.60 23.86 -19.27
N ALA A 265 -15.43 22.94 -18.31
CA ALA A 265 -14.38 21.93 -18.34
C ALA A 265 -14.78 20.66 -19.12
N VAL A 266 -16.08 20.44 -19.36
CA VAL A 266 -16.60 19.24 -20.04
C VAL A 266 -16.81 19.46 -21.55
N ARG A 267 -16.67 20.70 -22.03
CA ARG A 267 -16.69 21.06 -23.47
C ARG A 267 -15.34 20.84 -24.12
#